data_AF-W4QL81-F1
#
_entry.id   AF-W4QL81-F1
#
_cell.length_a   1.000
_cell.length_b   1.000
_cell.length_c   1.000
_cell.angle_alpha   90.00
_cell.angle_beta   90.00
_cell.angle_gamma   90.00
#
_symmetry.space_group_name_H-M   'P 1'
#
loop_
_entity.id
_entity.type
_entity.pdbx_description
1 polymer ?
#
loop_
_entity_poly.entity_id
_entity_poly.type
_entity_poly.pdbx_seq_one_letter_code
_entity_poly.pdbx_strand_id
1 'polypeptide(L)'
;MAHHIFFQGSLGSGKTALMSIMAHNIRARTIQQNGDLALFSNYELKDSFAMDHYTDWYEVAKRQGSICCWDEAHMAFDNRRWSRHGSIIATEVMMYTRKMHSIQMYASPSINNVDSRIRKIIEVLIHCRKLGKKGFQYTFYDYQTGEFLRRQFMPMWRMKRFFSLNLYDSYQMVKGFPLPQNEDQSDEFFDELERIHNQARRIRERMTIN
;
A
#
# COMPACT_ATOMS: atom_id res chain seq x y z
N MET A 1 13.43 -7.22 0.71
CA MET A 1 11.96 -7.37 0.58
C MET A 1 11.45 -6.13 -0.13
N ALA A 2 10.55 -6.28 -1.11
CA ALA A 2 9.98 -5.13 -1.80
C ALA A 2 9.06 -4.35 -0.84
N HIS A 3 9.26 -3.05 -0.76
CA HIS A 3 8.48 -2.08 0.00
C HIS A 3 7.41 -1.42 -0.88
N HIS A 4 7.57 -1.34 -2.20
CA HIS A 4 6.56 -0.73 -3.08
C HIS A 4 6.10 -1.69 -4.18
N ILE A 5 4.82 -2.07 -4.13
CA ILE A 5 4.21 -3.06 -5.03
C ILE A 5 3.02 -2.43 -5.74
N PHE A 6 3.01 -2.48 -7.07
CA PHE A 6 1.98 -1.87 -7.89
C PHE A 6 1.15 -2.93 -8.62
N PHE A 7 -0.17 -2.87 -8.47
CA PHE A 7 -1.15 -3.73 -9.12
C PHE A 7 -1.86 -2.93 -10.22
N GLN A 8 -1.71 -3.36 -11.48
CA GLN A 8 -2.34 -2.68 -12.62
C GLN A 8 -3.20 -3.57 -13.50
N GLY A 9 -4.08 -2.97 -14.30
CA GLY A 9 -5.03 -3.65 -15.18
C GLY A 9 -6.40 -2.99 -15.21
N SER A 10 -7.25 -3.41 -16.13
CA SER A 10 -8.58 -2.81 -16.34
C SER A 10 -9.48 -2.86 -15.09
N LEU A 11 -10.58 -2.12 -15.10
CA LEU A 11 -11.63 -2.27 -14.07
C LEU A 11 -12.10 -3.74 -14.01
N GLY A 12 -12.33 -4.24 -12.80
CA GLY A 12 -12.72 -5.64 -12.57
C GLY A 12 -11.64 -6.69 -12.88
N SER A 13 -10.39 -6.29 -13.14
CA SER A 13 -9.28 -7.23 -13.39
C SER A 13 -8.73 -7.91 -12.13
N GLY A 14 -9.30 -7.62 -10.95
CA GLY A 14 -8.93 -8.24 -9.67
C GLY A 14 -7.71 -7.62 -8.99
N LYS A 15 -7.40 -6.35 -9.27
CA LYS A 15 -6.30 -5.60 -8.62
C LYS A 15 -6.50 -5.47 -7.12
N THR A 16 -7.59 -4.81 -6.71
CA THR A 16 -7.97 -4.61 -5.30
C THR A 16 -8.07 -5.95 -4.59
N ALA A 17 -8.77 -6.91 -5.20
CA ALA A 17 -8.88 -8.26 -4.66
C ALA A 17 -7.52 -8.93 -4.38
N LEU A 18 -6.58 -8.89 -5.34
CA LEU A 18 -5.26 -9.48 -5.12
C LEU A 18 -4.48 -8.71 -4.06
N MET A 19 -4.52 -7.38 -4.10
CA MET A 19 -3.89 -6.52 -3.10
C MET A 19 -4.37 -6.85 -1.69
N SER A 20 -5.70 -6.89 -1.45
CA SER A 20 -6.29 -7.24 -0.16
C SER A 20 -5.91 -8.66 0.28
N ILE A 21 -5.98 -9.65 -0.63
CA ILE A 21 -5.57 -11.03 -0.32
C ILE A 21 -4.10 -11.09 0.07
N MET A 22 -3.23 -10.38 -0.65
CA MET A 22 -1.80 -10.37 -0.39
C MET A 22 -1.47 -9.70 0.94
N ALA A 23 -2.10 -8.56 1.26
CA ALA A 23 -1.95 -7.88 2.54
C ALA A 23 -2.33 -8.78 3.73
N HIS A 24 -3.52 -9.41 3.67
CA HIS A 24 -3.95 -10.34 4.70
C HIS A 24 -3.08 -11.60 4.78
N ASN A 25 -2.60 -12.12 3.66
CA ASN A 25 -1.72 -13.29 3.65
C ASN A 25 -0.38 -13.00 4.32
N ILE A 26 0.22 -11.84 4.04
CA ILE A 26 1.47 -11.41 4.69
C ILE A 26 1.23 -11.24 6.19
N ARG A 27 0.17 -10.51 6.59
CA ARG A 27 -0.19 -10.36 8.01
C ARG A 27 -0.37 -11.69 8.72
N ALA A 28 -1.12 -12.61 8.14
CA ALA A 28 -1.35 -13.93 8.73
C ALA A 28 -0.05 -14.72 8.92
N ARG A 29 0.89 -14.66 7.96
CA ARG A 29 2.21 -15.29 8.08
C ARG A 29 3.07 -14.64 9.15
N THR A 30 3.03 -13.32 9.26
CA THR A 30 3.76 -12.59 10.31
C THR A 30 3.26 -12.98 11.69
N ILE A 31 1.94 -13.05 11.89
CA ILE A 31 1.33 -13.48 13.16
C ILE A 31 1.70 -14.93 13.51
N GLN A 32 1.72 -15.83 12.51
CA GLN A 32 2.19 -17.22 12.70
C GLN A 32 3.65 -17.31 13.15
N GLN A 33 4.45 -16.29 12.88
CA GLN A 33 5.85 -16.17 13.29
C GLN A 33 6.02 -15.34 14.57
N ASN A 34 4.95 -15.14 15.35
CA ASN A 34 4.91 -14.30 16.56
C ASN A 34 5.28 -12.83 16.31
N GLY A 35 5.14 -12.34 15.08
CA GLY A 35 5.25 -10.91 14.77
C GLY A 35 3.91 -10.19 14.81
N ASP A 36 3.96 -8.86 14.94
CA ASP A 36 2.80 -7.99 14.74
C ASP A 36 2.91 -7.28 13.37
N LEU A 37 1.77 -7.10 12.69
CA LEU A 37 1.68 -6.35 11.46
C LEU A 37 0.31 -5.70 11.32
N ALA A 38 0.31 -4.37 11.26
CA ALA A 38 -0.89 -3.57 11.07
C ALA A 38 -1.21 -3.36 9.59
N LEU A 39 -2.50 -3.30 9.26
CA LEU A 39 -2.99 -2.94 7.93
C LEU A 39 -3.55 -1.52 7.97
N PHE A 40 -3.30 -0.76 6.91
CA PHE A 40 -3.83 0.58 6.70
C PHE A 40 -4.40 0.66 5.28
N SER A 41 -5.48 1.43 5.06
CA SER A 41 -6.06 1.56 3.72
C SER A 41 -6.89 2.83 3.53
N ASN A 42 -6.97 3.31 2.29
CA ASN A 42 -7.88 4.39 1.87
C ASN A 42 -9.28 3.90 1.44
N TYR A 43 -9.56 2.62 1.63
CA TYR A 43 -10.84 1.96 1.37
C TYR A 43 -11.13 1.02 2.54
N GLU A 44 -12.36 0.53 2.66
CA GLU A 44 -12.72 -0.49 3.65
C GLU A 44 -12.04 -1.83 3.34
N LEU A 45 -10.86 -2.02 3.93
CA LEU A 45 -10.17 -3.29 4.04
C LEU A 45 -10.43 -3.84 5.43
N LYS A 46 -10.75 -5.13 5.53
CA LYS A 46 -11.02 -5.79 6.80
C LYS A 46 -9.80 -5.69 7.72
N ASP A 47 -10.03 -5.45 9.00
CA ASP A 47 -8.99 -5.34 10.04
C ASP A 47 -7.90 -4.28 9.76
N SER A 48 -8.18 -3.28 8.91
CA SER A 48 -7.28 -2.16 8.67
C SER A 48 -7.70 -0.90 9.43
N PHE A 49 -6.72 -0.05 9.70
CA PHE A 49 -6.95 1.33 10.06
C PHE A 49 -7.23 2.16 8.80
N ALA A 50 -8.19 3.08 8.87
CA ALA A 50 -8.43 4.00 7.79
C ALA A 50 -7.25 4.97 7.64
N MET A 51 -6.94 5.35 6.40
CA MET A 51 -6.04 6.44 6.05
C MET A 51 -6.88 7.57 5.47
N ASP A 52 -7.37 8.47 6.32
CA ASP A 52 -8.25 9.57 5.93
C ASP A 52 -7.77 10.95 6.40
N HIS A 53 -6.86 10.98 7.37
CA HIS A 53 -6.23 12.19 7.86
C HIS A 53 -4.71 12.05 7.89
N TYR A 54 -3.97 13.15 7.71
CA TYR A 54 -2.51 13.07 7.55
C TYR A 54 -1.81 12.54 8.80
N THR A 55 -2.43 12.74 9.98
CA THR A 55 -1.95 12.21 11.27
C THR A 55 -2.02 10.69 11.35
N ASP A 56 -2.75 10.00 10.47
CA ASP A 56 -2.81 8.53 10.46
C ASP A 56 -1.43 7.91 10.16
N TRP A 57 -0.56 8.66 9.46
CA TRP A 57 0.84 8.30 9.27
C TRP A 57 1.62 8.15 10.57
N TYR A 58 1.20 8.81 11.66
CA TYR A 58 1.81 8.64 12.98
C TYR A 58 1.61 7.22 13.52
N GLU A 59 0.44 6.62 13.30
CA GLU A 59 0.19 5.23 13.67
C GLU A 59 1.01 4.27 12.79
N VAL A 60 1.21 4.59 11.51
CA VAL A 60 2.16 3.84 10.65
C VAL A 60 3.57 3.89 11.23
N ALA A 61 4.06 5.08 11.60
CA ALA A 61 5.40 5.27 12.17
C ALA A 61 5.59 4.54 13.51
N LYS A 62 4.54 4.46 14.33
CA LYS A 62 4.54 3.80 15.64
C LYS A 62 4.65 2.28 15.56
N ARG A 63 4.08 1.64 14.53
CA ARG A 63 3.97 0.18 14.43
C ARG A 63 5.27 -0.53 14.02
N GLN A 64 6.19 0.16 13.33
CA GLN A 64 7.49 -0.40 12.89
C GLN A 64 7.36 -1.73 12.12
N GLY A 65 6.27 -1.86 11.36
CA GLY A 65 5.84 -3.08 10.69
C GLY A 65 4.37 -2.97 10.25
N SER A 66 4.15 -2.60 8.99
CA SER A 66 2.80 -2.36 8.48
C SER A 66 2.67 -2.59 6.98
N ILE A 67 1.43 -2.67 6.50
CA ILE A 67 1.10 -2.62 5.08
C ILE A 67 0.06 -1.53 4.86
N CYS A 68 0.33 -0.57 3.97
CA CYS A 68 -0.64 0.41 3.52
C CYS A 68 -1.14 0.04 2.12
N CYS A 69 -2.46 -0.09 1.96
CA CYS A 69 -3.11 -0.42 0.69
C CYS A 69 -3.86 0.79 0.13
N TRP A 70 -3.45 1.21 -1.07
CA TRP A 70 -3.99 2.36 -1.78
C TRP A 70 -4.79 1.89 -3.00
N ASP A 71 -6.11 1.84 -2.90
CA ASP A 71 -6.96 1.59 -4.07
C ASP A 71 -7.22 2.89 -4.84
N GLU A 72 -7.40 2.75 -6.14
CA GLU A 72 -7.40 3.83 -7.12
C GLU A 72 -6.28 4.85 -6.89
N ALA A 73 -5.05 4.35 -6.73
CA ALA A 73 -3.86 5.15 -6.42
C ALA A 73 -3.62 6.31 -7.40
N HIS A 74 -4.10 6.21 -8.64
CA HIS A 74 -4.05 7.34 -9.58
C HIS A 74 -4.86 8.56 -9.11
N MET A 75 -5.97 8.38 -8.38
CA MET A 75 -6.72 9.48 -7.78
C MET A 75 -6.02 10.05 -6.56
N ALA A 76 -5.34 9.17 -5.82
CA ALA A 76 -4.61 9.51 -4.61
C ALA A 76 -3.32 10.29 -4.92
N PHE A 77 -2.65 9.98 -6.05
CA PHE A 77 -1.38 10.57 -6.47
C PHE A 77 -1.48 11.26 -7.84
N ASP A 78 -2.59 11.95 -8.12
CA ASP A 78 -2.81 12.65 -9.40
C ASP A 78 -2.02 13.96 -9.47
N ASN A 79 -1.05 14.01 -10.38
CA ASN A 79 -0.22 15.18 -10.70
C ASN A 79 -1.02 16.45 -11.04
N ARG A 80 -2.24 16.31 -11.52
CA ARG A 80 -3.07 17.44 -11.95
C ARG A 80 -3.86 18.07 -10.82
N ARG A 81 -4.13 17.30 -9.76
CA ARG A 81 -4.92 17.76 -8.60
C ARG A 81 -4.04 18.24 -7.47
N TRP A 82 -2.80 17.81 -7.41
CA TRP A 82 -1.88 18.18 -6.34
C TRP A 82 -1.13 19.47 -6.64
N SER A 83 -1.08 20.33 -5.63
CA SER A 83 -0.11 21.42 -5.61
C SER A 83 1.30 20.84 -5.65
N ARG A 84 2.27 21.62 -6.15
CA ARG A 84 3.69 21.24 -6.14
C ARG A 84 4.14 20.78 -4.76
N HIS A 85 3.63 21.44 -3.71
CA HIS A 85 3.83 21.12 -2.30
C HIS A 85 3.34 19.72 -1.94
N GLY A 86 2.07 19.40 -2.21
CA GLY A 86 1.50 18.07 -1.92
C GLY A 86 2.26 16.93 -2.59
N SER A 87 2.69 17.10 -3.84
CA SER A 87 3.53 16.11 -4.53
C SER A 87 4.89 15.90 -3.89
N ILE A 88 5.50 16.93 -3.29
CA ILE A 88 6.78 16.82 -2.58
C ILE A 88 6.58 16.01 -1.30
N ILE A 89 5.63 16.41 -0.46
CA ILE A 89 5.36 15.75 0.83
C ILE A 89 5.03 14.29 0.63
N ALA A 90 4.14 13.97 -0.32
CA ALA A 90 3.79 12.58 -0.60
C ALA A 90 5.00 11.73 -0.98
N THR A 91 5.88 12.29 -1.80
CA THR A 91 7.10 11.60 -2.21
C THR A 91 8.00 11.36 -0.99
N GLU A 92 8.19 12.37 -0.15
CA GLU A 92 9.02 12.27 1.06
C GLU A 92 8.45 11.25 2.05
N VAL A 93 7.15 11.29 2.34
CA VAL A 93 6.48 10.28 3.16
C VAL A 93 6.67 8.88 2.59
N MET A 94 6.45 8.70 1.28
CA MET A 94 6.64 7.41 0.63
C MET A 94 8.09 6.92 0.72
N MET A 95 9.08 7.81 0.59
CA MET A 95 10.50 7.47 0.77
C MET A 95 10.81 7.04 2.21
N TYR A 96 10.13 7.60 3.21
CA TYR A 96 10.31 7.22 4.61
C TYR A 96 9.61 5.92 5.01
N THR A 97 8.65 5.41 4.23
CA THR A 97 7.98 4.13 4.53
C THR A 97 8.94 2.96 4.65
N ARG A 98 10.07 2.98 3.93
CA ARG A 98 11.15 2.00 4.08
C ARG A 98 11.79 2.02 5.48
N LYS A 99 12.02 3.22 6.04
CA LYS A 99 12.55 3.37 7.41
C LYS A 99 11.54 2.90 8.46
N MET A 100 10.25 3.08 8.18
CA MET A 100 9.16 2.62 9.05
C MET A 100 8.83 1.12 8.90
N HIS A 101 9.57 0.38 8.07
CA HIS A 101 9.27 -1.03 7.72
C HIS A 101 7.83 -1.24 7.22
N SER A 102 7.33 -0.29 6.42
CA SER A 102 5.97 -0.29 5.90
C SER A 102 5.96 -0.66 4.42
N ILE A 103 5.24 -1.72 4.05
CA ILE A 103 5.01 -2.10 2.66
C ILE A 103 3.85 -1.27 2.11
N GLN A 104 4.06 -0.65 0.96
CA GLN A 104 3.07 0.11 0.21
C GLN A 104 2.57 -0.72 -0.96
N MET A 105 1.26 -0.92 -1.02
CA MET A 105 0.58 -1.60 -2.13
C MET A 105 -0.35 -0.61 -2.82
N TYR A 106 -0.25 -0.52 -4.14
CA TYR A 106 -1.02 0.44 -4.94
C TYR A 106 -1.85 -0.30 -5.99
N ALA A 107 -3.15 -0.05 -6.08
CA ALA A 107 -3.99 -0.55 -7.15
C ALA A 107 -4.48 0.61 -8.03
N SER A 108 -4.32 0.48 -9.34
CA SER A 108 -4.70 1.53 -10.30
C SER A 108 -4.85 0.94 -11.71
N PRO A 109 -5.62 1.55 -12.63
CA PRO A 109 -5.75 1.06 -14.00
C PRO A 109 -4.41 0.92 -14.73
N SER A 110 -3.51 1.89 -14.54
CA SER A 110 -2.20 1.96 -15.18
C SER A 110 -1.23 2.70 -14.27
N ILE A 111 0.00 2.18 -14.16
CA ILE A 111 1.09 2.85 -13.44
C ILE A 111 1.40 4.23 -14.04
N ASN A 112 1.23 4.42 -15.34
CA ASN A 112 1.53 5.68 -16.03
C ASN A 112 0.64 6.85 -15.59
N ASN A 113 -0.48 6.56 -14.93
CA ASN A 113 -1.40 7.57 -14.41
C ASN A 113 -1.00 8.09 -13.02
N VAL A 114 -0.02 7.46 -12.37
CA VAL A 114 0.47 7.84 -11.03
C VAL A 114 1.69 8.76 -11.17
N ASP A 115 1.92 9.66 -10.21
CA ASP A 115 3.07 10.56 -10.25
C ASP A 115 4.40 9.86 -10.57
N SER A 116 5.22 10.54 -11.38
CA SER A 116 6.50 10.05 -11.85
C SER A 116 7.50 9.75 -10.72
N ARG A 117 7.44 10.45 -9.59
CA ARG A 117 8.33 10.22 -8.44
C ARG A 117 7.92 8.95 -7.69
N ILE A 118 6.61 8.73 -7.53
CA ILE A 118 6.07 7.49 -6.98
C ILE A 118 6.37 6.30 -7.90
N ARG A 119 6.29 6.47 -9.22
CA ARG A 119 6.68 5.40 -10.15
C ARG A 119 8.13 4.97 -9.95
N LYS A 120 9.06 5.91 -9.76
CA LYS A 120 10.49 5.63 -9.59
C LYS A 120 10.81 4.74 -8.39
N ILE A 121 9.97 4.74 -7.36
CA ILE A 121 10.19 3.95 -6.13
C ILE A 121 9.49 2.58 -6.17
N ILE A 122 8.65 2.30 -7.17
CA ILE A 122 8.02 0.98 -7.33
C ILE A 122 9.09 -0.08 -7.61
N GLU A 123 9.06 -1.19 -6.87
CA GLU A 123 9.99 -2.31 -7.07
C GLU A 123 9.33 -3.45 -7.87
N VAL A 124 8.06 -3.74 -7.58
CA VAL A 124 7.34 -4.85 -8.22
C VAL A 124 6.10 -4.34 -8.94
N LEU A 125 5.94 -4.70 -10.21
CA LEU A 125 4.74 -4.43 -11.01
C LEU A 125 3.98 -5.72 -11.27
N ILE A 126 2.68 -5.73 -10.96
CA ILE A 126 1.80 -6.87 -11.10
C ILE A 126 0.68 -6.54 -12.09
N HIS A 127 0.74 -7.15 -13.27
CA HIS A 127 -0.33 -7.07 -14.26
C HIS A 127 -1.45 -8.05 -13.92
N CYS A 128 -2.62 -7.50 -13.61
CA CYS A 128 -3.82 -8.23 -13.26
C CYS A 128 -4.76 -8.30 -14.48
N ARG A 129 -5.18 -9.51 -14.84
CA ARG A 129 -6.10 -9.76 -15.96
C ARG A 129 -7.18 -10.76 -15.55
N LYS A 130 -8.45 -10.44 -15.82
CA LYS A 130 -9.56 -11.40 -15.72
C LYS A 130 -9.65 -12.25 -16.98
N LEU A 131 -9.73 -13.56 -16.83
CA LEU A 131 -9.87 -14.53 -17.92
C LEU A 131 -11.33 -15.05 -17.99
N GLY A 132 -12.28 -14.12 -18.05
CA GLY A 132 -13.71 -14.43 -18.06
C GLY A 132 -14.13 -15.26 -16.84
N LYS A 133 -14.81 -16.39 -17.09
CA LYS A 133 -15.27 -17.32 -16.05
C LYS A 133 -14.17 -18.24 -15.50
N LYS A 134 -12.99 -18.31 -16.16
CA LYS A 134 -11.90 -19.22 -15.76
C LYS A 134 -11.23 -18.78 -14.46
N GLY A 135 -11.06 -17.47 -14.27
CA GLY A 135 -10.36 -16.92 -13.12
C GLY A 135 -9.58 -15.66 -13.47
N PHE A 136 -8.47 -15.46 -12.78
CA PHE A 136 -7.60 -14.30 -12.90
C PHE A 136 -6.16 -14.74 -13.16
N GLN A 137 -5.43 -13.96 -13.94
CA GLN A 137 -4.02 -14.14 -14.18
C GLN A 137 -3.27 -12.92 -13.67
N TYR A 138 -2.19 -13.19 -12.94
CA TYR A 138 -1.31 -12.19 -12.34
C TYR A 138 0.10 -12.42 -12.85
N THR A 139 0.67 -11.41 -13.51
CA THR A 139 2.04 -11.47 -14.07
C THR A 139 2.90 -10.48 -13.31
N PHE A 140 3.93 -10.97 -12.65
CA PHE A 140 4.84 -10.21 -11.78
C PHE A 140 6.09 -9.85 -12.57
N TYR A 141 6.51 -8.60 -12.44
CA TYR A 141 7.72 -8.05 -13.02
C TYR A 141 8.51 -7.31 -11.96
N ASP A 142 9.82 -7.37 -12.04
CA ASP A 142 10.69 -6.37 -11.44
C ASP A 142 10.52 -5.08 -12.25
N TYR A 143 10.05 -4.02 -11.60
CA TYR A 143 9.70 -2.80 -12.31
C TYR A 143 10.95 -2.03 -12.78
N GLN A 144 12.05 -2.14 -12.05
CA GLN A 144 13.27 -1.38 -12.29
C GLN A 144 14.02 -1.92 -13.52
N THR A 145 14.05 -3.25 -13.65
CA THR A 145 14.75 -3.95 -14.74
C THR A 145 13.80 -4.36 -15.88
N GLY A 146 12.50 -4.42 -15.63
CA GLY A 146 11.52 -4.99 -16.54
C GLY A 146 11.54 -6.52 -16.58
N GLU A 147 12.34 -7.17 -15.73
CA GLU A 147 12.50 -8.62 -15.71
C GLU A 147 11.18 -9.30 -15.34
N PHE A 148 10.81 -10.33 -16.11
CA PHE A 148 9.69 -11.19 -15.77
C PHE A 148 10.05 -12.07 -14.58
N LEU A 149 9.31 -11.94 -13.49
CA LEU A 149 9.54 -12.72 -12.28
C LEU A 149 8.76 -14.03 -12.28
N ARG A 150 7.43 -13.92 -12.48
CA ARG A 150 6.55 -15.10 -12.50
C ARG A 150 5.16 -14.78 -13.03
N ARG A 151 4.42 -15.84 -13.38
CA ARG A 151 3.00 -15.79 -13.69
C ARG A 151 2.24 -16.71 -12.77
N GLN A 152 1.13 -16.23 -12.24
CA GLN A 152 0.24 -16.99 -11.37
C GLN A 152 -1.19 -16.95 -11.92
N PHE A 153 -1.82 -18.10 -12.02
CA PHE A 153 -3.24 -18.21 -12.34
C PHE A 153 -4.03 -18.53 -11.07
N MET A 154 -5.10 -17.78 -10.84
CA MET A 154 -6.04 -18.02 -9.74
C MET A 154 -7.39 -18.41 -10.31
N PRO A 155 -7.80 -19.69 -10.18
CA PRO A 155 -9.06 -20.15 -10.73
C PRO A 155 -10.24 -19.51 -10.01
N MET A 156 -11.36 -19.36 -10.72
CA MET A 156 -12.53 -18.65 -10.21
C MET A 156 -13.09 -19.25 -8.91
N TRP A 157 -13.06 -20.58 -8.75
CA TRP A 157 -13.52 -21.23 -7.53
C TRP A 157 -12.72 -20.80 -6.29
N ARG A 158 -11.41 -20.57 -6.45
CA ARG A 158 -10.53 -20.11 -5.36
C ARG A 158 -10.77 -18.63 -5.07
N MET A 159 -10.99 -17.82 -6.10
CA MET A 159 -11.38 -16.42 -5.93
C MET A 159 -12.71 -16.27 -5.22
N LYS A 160 -13.71 -17.09 -5.57
CA LYS A 160 -15.01 -17.10 -4.87
C LYS A 160 -14.84 -17.37 -3.37
N ARG A 161 -13.94 -18.27 -2.98
CA ARG A 161 -13.61 -18.51 -1.57
C ARG A 161 -12.99 -17.30 -0.89
N PHE A 162 -12.13 -16.54 -1.59
CA PHE A 162 -11.59 -15.29 -1.04
C PHE A 162 -12.67 -14.21 -0.95
N PHE A 163 -13.52 -14.07 -1.96
CA PHE A 163 -14.64 -13.13 -1.93
C PHE A 163 -15.62 -13.43 -0.79
N SER A 164 -15.88 -14.69 -0.48
CA SER A 164 -16.73 -15.06 0.66
C SER A 164 -16.14 -14.71 2.03
N LEU A 165 -14.84 -14.35 2.12
CA LEU A 165 -14.26 -13.85 3.36
C LEU A 165 -14.56 -12.37 3.61
N ASN A 166 -15.17 -11.67 2.64
CA ASN A 166 -15.51 -10.25 2.69
C ASN A 166 -14.31 -9.42 3.18
N LEU A 167 -13.15 -9.62 2.54
CA LEU A 167 -11.92 -8.92 2.94
C LEU A 167 -11.97 -7.42 2.65
N TYR A 168 -12.84 -6.97 1.75
CA TYR A 168 -13.00 -5.55 1.46
C TYR A 168 -14.39 -5.24 0.89
N ASP A 169 -14.83 -3.98 1.00
CA ASP A 169 -16.03 -3.49 0.30
C ASP A 169 -15.66 -3.00 -1.12
N SER A 170 -16.31 -3.57 -2.12
CA SER A 170 -16.09 -3.24 -3.54
C SER A 170 -16.89 -2.01 -4.01
N TYR A 171 -17.89 -1.58 -3.23
CA TYR A 171 -18.84 -0.53 -3.63
C TYR A 171 -18.50 0.83 -3.01
N GLN A 172 -17.70 0.85 -1.96
CA GLN A 172 -17.30 2.08 -1.30
C GLN A 172 -16.39 2.91 -2.21
N MET A 173 -16.60 4.23 -2.20
CA MET A 173 -15.67 5.17 -2.83
C MET A 173 -14.39 5.23 -2.01
N VAL A 174 -13.25 5.24 -2.70
CA VAL A 174 -11.95 5.40 -2.06
C VAL A 174 -11.79 6.82 -1.51
N LYS A 175 -11.07 6.94 -0.39
CA LYS A 175 -10.60 8.21 0.15
C LYS A 175 -9.30 8.63 -0.56
N GLY A 176 -9.03 9.93 -0.56
CA GLY A 176 -7.79 10.48 -1.09
C GLY A 176 -6.56 10.07 -0.27
N PHE A 177 -5.38 10.41 -0.76
CA PHE A 177 -4.14 10.20 -0.01
C PHE A 177 -3.98 11.34 1.03
N PRO A 178 -3.94 11.03 2.33
CA PRO A 178 -4.02 12.04 3.36
C PRO A 178 -2.68 12.78 3.52
N LEU A 179 -2.71 14.10 3.35
CA LEU A 179 -1.55 14.99 3.46
C LEU A 179 -1.91 16.29 4.18
N PRO A 180 -0.94 16.93 4.85
CA PRO A 180 -1.11 18.29 5.36
C PRO A 180 -1.38 19.26 4.20
N GLN A 181 -2.18 20.31 4.47
CA GLN A 181 -2.69 21.19 3.42
C GLN A 181 -1.76 22.37 3.12
N ASN A 182 -0.97 22.81 4.10
CA ASN A 182 -0.09 23.97 4.01
C ASN A 182 1.33 23.65 4.52
N GLU A 183 2.27 24.57 4.31
CA GLU A 183 3.69 24.42 4.66
C GLU A 183 3.88 24.25 6.18
N ASP A 184 3.29 25.11 6.99
CA ASP A 184 3.39 25.03 8.47
C ASP A 184 2.97 23.65 9.01
N GLN A 185 1.81 23.12 8.57
CA GLN A 185 1.36 21.78 8.96
C GLN A 185 2.30 20.68 8.45
N SER A 186 3.02 20.92 7.36
CA SER A 186 3.93 19.93 6.78
C SER A 186 5.19 19.79 7.60
N ASP A 187 5.74 20.91 8.05
CA ASP A 187 6.92 20.94 8.93
C ASP A 187 6.59 20.27 10.27
N GLU A 188 5.49 20.69 10.92
CA GLU A 188 4.98 20.05 12.14
C GLU A 188 4.72 18.55 11.95
N PHE A 189 4.17 18.19 10.79
CA PHE A 189 3.90 16.80 10.45
C PHE A 189 5.17 15.96 10.40
N PHE A 190 6.22 16.43 9.72
CA PHE A 190 7.47 15.67 9.60
C PHE A 190 8.24 15.60 10.92
N ASP A 191 8.28 16.69 11.69
CA ASP A 191 8.91 16.71 13.01
C ASP A 191 8.26 15.68 13.94
N GLU A 192 6.93 15.65 13.96
CA GLU A 192 6.19 14.71 14.81
C GLU A 192 6.32 13.26 14.30
N LEU A 193 6.28 13.05 12.98
CA LEU A 193 6.48 11.74 12.37
C LEU A 193 7.86 11.18 12.73
N GLU A 194 8.91 12.00 12.66
CA GLU A 194 10.27 11.63 13.04
C GLU A 194 10.38 11.35 14.54
N ARG A 195 9.80 12.19 15.38
CA ARG A 195 9.79 11.99 16.84
C ARG A 195 9.17 10.64 17.21
N ILE A 196 8.00 10.32 16.65
CA ILE A 196 7.29 9.06 16.90
C ILE A 196 8.08 7.87 16.36
N HIS A 197 8.61 7.98 15.14
CA HIS A 197 9.44 6.93 14.53
C HIS A 197 10.65 6.61 15.41
N ASN A 198 11.38 7.63 15.87
CA ASN A 198 12.56 7.47 16.71
C ASN A 198 12.22 6.86 18.08
N GLN A 199 11.09 7.25 18.68
CA GLN A 199 10.60 6.65 19.92
C GLN A 199 10.29 5.15 19.74
N ALA A 200 9.56 4.79 18.68
CA ALA A 200 9.21 3.40 18.40
C ALA A 200 10.44 2.52 18.11
N ARG A 201 11.44 3.06 17.39
CA ARG A 201 12.70 2.36 17.10
C ARG A 201 13.48 2.03 18.37
N ARG A 202 13.62 3.00 19.29
CA ARG A 202 14.32 2.81 20.57
C ARG A 202 13.66 1.74 21.44
N ILE A 203 12.33 1.69 21.43
CA ILE A 203 11.57 0.66 22.17
C ILE A 203 11.89 -0.72 21.59
N ARG A 204 11.87 -0.88 20.26
CA ARG A 204 12.19 -2.14 19.59
C ARG A 204 13.63 -2.59 19.86
N GLU A 205 14.60 -1.68 19.74
CA GLU A 205 16.01 -1.96 20.04
C GLU A 205 16.18 -2.54 21.45
N ARG A 206 15.50 -1.97 22.47
CA ARG A 206 15.52 -2.49 23.85
C ARG A 206 14.90 -3.88 24.00
N MET A 207 13.84 -4.19 23.26
CA MET A 207 13.22 -5.53 23.30
C MET A 207 14.07 -6.62 22.63
N THR A 208 15.03 -6.25 21.78
CA THR A 208 15.82 -7.22 20.99
C THR A 208 17.14 -7.60 21.69
N ILE A 209 17.49 -6.91 22.78
CA ILE A 209 18.72 -7.11 23.55
C ILE A 209 18.50 -8.00 24.79
N ASN A 210 17.24 -8.30 25.14
CA ASN A 210 16.86 -9.26 26.18
C ASN A 210 16.46 -10.61 25.57
#